data_AF-A0AAP8N5K2-F1
#
_entry.id   AF-A0AAP8N5K2-F1
#
_cell.length_a   1.000
_cell.length_b   1.000
_cell.length_c   1.000
_cell.angle_alpha   90.00
_cell.angle_beta   90.00
_cell.angle_gamma   90.00
#
_symmetry.space_group_name_H-M   'P 1'
#
loop_
_entity.id
_entity.type
_entity.pdbx_description
1 polymer ?
#
loop_
_entity_poly.entity_id
_entity_poly.type
_entity_poly.pdbx_seq_one_letter_code
_entity_poly.pdbx_strand_id
1 'polypeptide(L)'
;SWSNDDLPSLGGETPLSTALSEGKDIGYEGFELNGKFPKDAKGVGDVLRPYDLALVSGWYSSRLARRSVAEEIDAIGSHVEL
;
A
#
# COMPACT_ATOMS: atom_id res chain seq x y z
N SER A 1 -10.35 9.11 -3.95
CA SER A 1 -9.38 8.07 -4.33
C SER A 1 -8.62 8.53 -5.56
N TRP A 2 -7.30 8.35 -5.60
CA TRP A 2 -6.41 8.92 -6.62
C TRP A 2 -6.06 7.96 -7.77
N SER A 3 -6.16 6.65 -7.54
CA SER A 3 -5.89 5.62 -8.54
C SER A 3 -6.67 4.34 -8.23
N ASN A 4 -6.82 3.48 -9.23
CA ASN A 4 -7.39 2.15 -9.09
C ASN A 4 -6.44 1.09 -9.65
N ASP A 5 -6.06 0.11 -8.82
CA ASP A 5 -5.10 -0.93 -9.22
C ASP A 5 -5.69 -1.95 -10.21
N ASP A 6 -6.99 -2.25 -10.09
CA ASP A 6 -7.67 -3.20 -10.98
C ASP A 6 -8.05 -2.58 -12.34
N LEU A 7 -8.27 -1.27 -12.38
CA LEU A 7 -8.59 -0.52 -13.59
C LEU A 7 -7.66 0.70 -13.76
N PRO A 8 -6.43 0.50 -14.28
CA PRO A 8 -5.39 1.54 -14.33
C PRO A 8 -5.76 2.79 -15.14
N SER A 9 -6.74 2.71 -16.05
CA SER A 9 -7.24 3.89 -16.77
C SER A 9 -7.89 4.93 -15.83
N LEU A 10 -8.29 4.52 -14.63
CA LEU A 10 -8.79 5.40 -13.58
C LEU A 10 -7.64 5.87 -12.69
N GLY A 11 -6.95 6.92 -13.11
CA GLY A 11 -5.93 7.60 -12.30
C GLY A 11 -4.59 6.86 -12.20
N GLY A 12 -4.31 5.89 -13.08
CA GLY A 12 -3.01 5.20 -13.13
C GLY A 12 -1.83 6.14 -13.39
N GLU A 13 -2.05 7.24 -14.12
CA GLU A 13 -1.03 8.27 -14.35
C GLU A 13 -0.80 9.19 -13.14
N THR A 14 -1.71 9.19 -12.15
CA THR A 14 -1.56 9.99 -10.94
C THR A 14 -0.37 9.47 -10.13
N PRO A 15 0.67 10.29 -9.87
CA PRO A 15 1.81 9.87 -9.07
C PRO A 15 1.40 9.61 -7.61
N LEU A 16 2.12 8.70 -6.94
CA LEU A 16 1.92 8.46 -5.51
C LEU A 16 2.09 9.75 -4.70
N SER A 17 3.11 10.56 -5.03
CA SER A 17 3.39 11.83 -4.35
C SER A 17 2.21 12.80 -4.37
N THR A 18 1.42 12.83 -5.45
CA THR A 18 0.21 13.67 -5.55
C THR A 18 -0.85 13.22 -4.55
N ALA A 19 -1.09 11.92 -4.44
CA ALA A 19 -2.04 11.38 -3.47
C ALA A 19 -1.60 11.68 -2.02
N LEU A 20 -0.31 11.52 -1.72
CA LEU A 20 0.24 11.78 -0.39
C LEU A 20 0.18 13.27 -0.02
N SER A 21 0.56 14.17 -0.95
CA SER A 21 0.50 15.62 -0.70
C SER A 21 -0.94 16.08 -0.47
N GLU A 22 -1.85 15.73 -1.39
CA GLU A 22 -3.24 16.17 -1.29
C GLU A 22 -3.94 15.55 -0.07
N GLY A 23 -3.62 14.29 0.27
CA GLY A 23 -4.11 13.63 1.47
C GLY A 23 -3.71 14.35 2.75
N LYS A 24 -2.44 14.75 2.87
CA LYS A 24 -1.96 15.54 4.01
C LYS A 24 -2.65 16.90 4.06
N ASP A 25 -2.79 17.57 2.92
CA ASP A 25 -3.42 18.90 2.81
C ASP A 25 -4.89 18.88 3.27
N ILE A 26 -5.61 17.77 3.06
CA ILE A 26 -7.00 17.58 3.52
C ILE A 26 -7.11 16.97 4.93
N GLY A 27 -5.98 16.76 5.61
CA GLY A 27 -5.94 16.33 7.02
C GLY A 27 -5.95 14.82 7.24
N TYR A 28 -5.54 14.00 6.25
CA TYR A 28 -5.30 12.58 6.51
C TYR A 28 -4.03 12.39 7.33
N GLU A 29 -4.06 11.37 8.20
CA GLU A 29 -2.93 10.97 9.04
C GLU A 29 -2.18 9.75 8.49
N GLY A 30 -2.74 9.09 7.46
CA GLY A 30 -2.12 7.93 6.86
C GLY A 30 -2.88 7.35 5.67
N PHE A 31 -2.27 6.35 5.05
CA PHE A 31 -2.79 5.67 3.86
C PHE A 31 -2.72 4.15 4.01
N GLU A 32 -3.60 3.45 3.30
CA GLU A 32 -3.47 2.01 3.05
C GLU A 32 -2.57 1.75 1.83
N LEU A 33 -1.89 0.61 1.80
CA LEU A 33 -1.07 0.20 0.65
C LEU A 33 -1.92 0.01 -0.61
N ASN A 34 -1.34 0.38 -1.73
CA ASN A 34 -1.81 0.05 -3.07
C ASN A 34 -0.61 -0.29 -3.97
N GLY A 35 -0.88 -0.63 -5.23
CA GLY A 35 0.11 -1.04 -6.22
C GLY A 35 1.18 0.01 -6.56
N LYS A 36 1.03 1.25 -6.11
CA LYS A 36 2.01 2.33 -6.32
C LYS A 36 3.05 2.43 -5.21
N PHE A 37 2.85 1.79 -4.06
CA PHE A 37 3.81 1.80 -2.96
C PHE A 37 5.01 0.89 -3.25
N PRO A 38 6.19 1.18 -2.68
CA PRO A 38 7.30 0.24 -2.61
C PRO A 38 6.90 -1.08 -1.95
N LYS A 39 7.64 -2.15 -2.22
CA LYS A 39 7.32 -3.51 -1.74
C LYS A 39 8.06 -3.91 -0.45
N ASP A 40 8.81 -2.98 0.13
CA ASP A 40 9.60 -3.19 1.34
C ASP A 40 9.34 -2.07 2.35
N ALA A 41 9.42 -2.42 3.64
CA ALA A 41 9.10 -1.53 4.76
C ALA A 41 9.90 -0.23 4.72
N LYS A 42 11.20 -0.32 4.36
CA LYS A 42 12.07 0.85 4.26
C LYS A 42 11.58 1.80 3.18
N GLY A 43 11.28 1.29 1.99
CA GLY A 43 10.76 2.08 0.88
C GLY A 43 9.42 2.74 1.22
N VAL A 44 8.50 2.00 1.84
CA VAL A 44 7.20 2.55 2.28
C VAL A 44 7.40 3.68 3.29
N GLY A 45 8.24 3.46 4.31
CA GLY A 45 8.57 4.50 5.28
C GLY A 45 9.25 5.72 4.64
N ASP A 46 10.15 5.51 3.67
CA ASP A 46 10.85 6.59 2.98
C ASP A 46 9.91 7.47 2.13
N VAL A 47 8.86 6.91 1.52
CA VAL A 47 7.89 7.70 0.73
C VAL A 47 6.87 8.43 1.59
N LEU A 48 6.52 7.89 2.76
CA LEU A 48 5.54 8.50 3.68
C LEU A 48 6.14 9.59 4.57
N ARG A 49 7.39 9.42 5.01
CA ARG A 49 8.08 10.32 5.96
C ARG A 49 8.06 11.80 5.56
N PRO A 50 8.26 12.20 4.28
CA PRO A 50 8.25 13.61 3.90
C PRO A 50 6.91 14.32 4.14
N TYR A 51 5.82 13.56 4.21
CA TYR A 51 4.46 14.06 4.38
C TYR A 51 3.94 13.90 5.81
N ASP A 52 4.73 13.30 6.72
CA ASP A 52 4.30 12.99 8.09
C ASP A 52 2.98 12.20 8.08
N LEU A 53 2.99 11.09 7.34
CA LEU A 53 1.86 10.17 7.17
C LEU A 53 2.24 8.77 7.67
N ALA A 54 1.28 8.05 8.23
CA ALA A 54 1.44 6.66 8.66
C ALA A 54 1.04 5.67 7.56
N LEU A 55 1.65 4.48 7.59
CA LEU A 55 1.07 3.32 6.94
C LEU A 55 -0.03 2.77 7.86
N VAL A 56 -1.28 2.74 7.39
CA VAL A 56 -2.44 2.34 8.20
C VAL A 56 -2.74 0.85 8.07
N SER A 57 -2.73 0.33 6.85
CA SER A 57 -3.03 -1.08 6.56
C SER A 57 -2.58 -1.43 5.14
N GLY A 58 -2.74 -2.69 4.72
CA GLY A 58 -2.53 -3.09 3.34
C GLY A 58 -3.28 -4.37 2.99
N TRP A 59 -3.80 -4.42 1.77
CA TRP A 59 -4.52 -5.59 1.28
C TRP A 59 -3.58 -6.74 0.89
N TYR A 60 -3.89 -7.96 1.37
CA TYR A 60 -3.23 -9.19 0.96
C TYR A 60 -4.24 -10.19 0.38
N SER A 61 -4.05 -10.58 -0.88
CA SER A 61 -4.92 -11.56 -1.55
C SER A 61 -4.54 -12.99 -1.20
N SER A 62 -5.21 -13.56 -0.20
CA SER A 62 -4.95 -14.92 0.27
C SER A 62 -5.22 -15.99 -0.81
N ARG A 63 -4.44 -17.08 -0.76
CA ARG A 63 -4.57 -18.25 -1.64
C ARG A 63 -4.87 -19.55 -0.88
N LEU A 64 -5.52 -19.49 0.29
CA LEU A 64 -5.89 -20.68 1.08
C LEU A 64 -6.70 -21.74 0.31
N ALA A 65 -7.46 -21.36 -0.72
CA ALA A 65 -8.15 -22.33 -1.58
C ALA A 65 -7.19 -23.16 -2.47
N ARG A 66 -5.92 -22.77 -2.54
CA ARG A 66 -4.87 -23.33 -3.42
C ARG A 66 -3.59 -23.73 -2.68
N ARG A 67 -3.47 -23.40 -1.40
CA ARG A 67 -2.28 -23.61 -0.55
C ARG A 67 -2.70 -24.11 0.82
N SER A 68 -1.82 -24.83 1.50
CA SER A 68 -1.99 -25.16 2.90
C SER A 68 -1.89 -23.92 3.79
N VAL A 69 -2.41 -24.01 5.02
CA VAL A 69 -2.30 -22.94 6.02
C VAL A 69 -0.84 -22.60 6.31
N ALA A 70 0.04 -23.61 6.40
CA ALA A 70 1.46 -23.38 6.68
C ALA A 70 2.15 -22.59 5.55
N GLU A 71 1.90 -22.95 4.29
CA GLU A 71 2.43 -22.21 3.14
C GLU A 71 1.87 -20.78 3.07
N GLU A 72 0.62 -20.57 3.47
CA GLU A 72 0.02 -19.24 3.46
C GLU A 72 0.59 -18.34 4.56
N ILE A 73 0.85 -18.89 5.75
CA ILE A 73 1.50 -18.15 6.85
C ILE A 73 2.91 -17.72 6.45
N ASP A 74 3.68 -18.61 5.80
CA ASP A 74 5.00 -18.25 5.25
C ASP A 74 4.87 -17.15 4.17
N ALA A 75 3.90 -17.30 3.26
CA ALA A 75 3.70 -16.37 2.16
C ALA A 75 3.19 -14.98 2.55
N ILE A 76 2.51 -14.82 3.68
CA ILE A 76 2.05 -13.51 4.18
C ILE A 76 3.10 -12.80 5.04
N GLY A 77 4.14 -13.50 5.50
CA GLY A 77 5.13 -12.98 6.45
C GLY A 77 5.70 -11.62 6.04
N SER A 78 6.19 -11.49 4.81
CA SER A 78 6.77 -10.24 4.32
C SER A 78 5.79 -9.07 4.25
N HIS A 79 4.48 -9.34 4.12
CA HIS A 79 3.43 -8.31 4.08
C HIS A 79 3.08 -7.82 5.48
N VAL A 80 3.15 -8.69 6.48
CA VAL A 80 2.91 -8.35 7.90
C VAL A 80 4.05 -7.51 8.48
N GLU A 81 5.26 -7.68 7.96
CA GLU A 81 6.47 -6.96 8.40
C GLU A 81 6.68 -5.59 7.70
N LEU A 82 5.71 -5.12 6.92
CA LEU A 82 5.77 -3.82 6.21
C LEU A 82 5.62 -2.61 7.13
#